data_AF-B1VYU6-F1
#
_entry.id   AF-B1VYU6-F1
#
_cell.length_a   1.000
_cell.length_b   1.000
_cell.length_c   1.000
_cell.angle_alpha   90.00
_cell.angle_beta   90.00
_cell.angle_gamma   90.00
#
_symmetry.space_group_name_H-M   'P 1'
#
loop_
_entity.id
_entity.type
_entity.pdbx_description
1 polymer ?
#
loop_
_entity_poly.entity_id
_entity_poly.type
_entity_poly.pdbx_seq_one_letter_code
_entity_poly.pdbx_strand_id
1 'polypeptide(L)'
;MNQHLDERTRIREAMDRLLAEKATASNGSFTVAALAAEAGVHRMALYKRHSDLKNEFEARVRTETKQMPEPERRLREKVTQLEKTITNQNDELKHLRELVTRLTLAQAVLTQRTGSTTRPTAVPNPTGDNVVPFRPPST
;
A
#
# COMPACT_ATOMS: atom_id res chain seq x y z
N MET A 1 53.36 -8.80 -3.64
CA MET A 1 52.51 -9.99 -3.51
C MET A 1 51.74 -10.09 -2.17
N ASN A 2 52.13 -9.39 -1.10
CA ASN A 2 51.48 -9.52 0.22
C ASN A 2 50.11 -8.82 0.38
N GLN A 3 49.86 -7.72 -0.34
CA GLN A 3 48.61 -6.96 -0.19
C GLN A 3 47.35 -7.81 -0.46
N HIS A 4 47.42 -8.78 -1.38
CA HIS A 4 46.29 -9.67 -1.67
C HIS A 4 46.02 -10.69 -0.57
N LEU A 5 47.06 -11.15 0.15
CA LEU A 5 46.84 -12.01 1.31
C LEU A 5 46.21 -11.20 2.46
N ASP A 6 46.72 -9.99 2.70
CA ASP A 6 46.19 -9.11 3.75
C ASP A 6 44.74 -8.69 3.47
N GLU A 7 44.37 -8.47 2.20
CA GLU A 7 42.99 -8.21 1.78
C GLU A 7 42.08 -9.42 2.05
N ARG A 8 42.53 -10.63 1.71
CA ARG A 8 41.74 -11.85 1.92
C ARG A 8 41.51 -12.14 3.40
N THR A 9 42.52 -11.92 4.24
CA THR A 9 42.39 -12.06 5.69
C THR A 9 41.37 -11.07 6.24
N ARG A 10 41.45 -9.79 5.85
CA ARG A 10 40.49 -8.76 6.23
C ARG A 10 39.05 -9.08 5.80
N ILE A 11 38.88 -9.63 4.59
CA ILE A 11 37.55 -10.05 4.10
C ILE A 11 37.00 -11.20 4.94
N ARG A 12 37.82 -12.21 5.29
CA ARG A 12 37.35 -13.33 6.14
C ARG A 12 36.97 -12.87 7.54
N GLU A 13 37.79 -12.05 8.17
CA GLU A 13 37.47 -11.49 9.49
C GLU A 13 36.19 -10.66 9.46
N ALA A 14 35.98 -9.89 8.39
CA ALA A 14 34.73 -9.14 8.18
C ALA A 14 33.52 -10.05 7.97
N MET A 15 33.68 -11.18 7.25
CA MET A 15 32.62 -12.19 7.11
C MET A 15 32.23 -12.76 8.48
N ASP A 16 33.21 -13.14 9.29
CA ASP A 16 32.96 -13.71 10.62
C ASP A 16 32.34 -12.67 11.57
N ARG A 17 32.75 -11.40 11.50
CA ARG A 17 32.10 -10.30 12.25
C ARG A 17 30.65 -10.08 11.84
N LEU A 18 30.35 -10.10 10.54
CA LEU A 18 28.98 -9.96 10.04
C LEU A 18 28.10 -11.14 10.49
N LEU A 19 28.62 -12.38 10.39
CA LEU A 19 27.92 -13.59 10.82
C LEU A 19 27.70 -13.63 12.34
N ALA A 20 28.63 -13.09 13.13
CA ALA A 20 28.50 -12.99 14.59
C ALA A 20 27.67 -11.79 15.07
N GLU A 21 26.98 -11.06 14.16
CA GLU A 21 26.23 -9.82 14.43
C GLU A 21 27.05 -8.69 15.09
N LYS A 22 28.39 -8.76 14.99
CA LYS A 22 29.33 -7.76 15.53
C LYS A 22 29.86 -6.85 14.42
N ALA A 23 28.99 -6.42 13.52
CA ALA A 23 29.35 -5.48 12.46
C ALA A 23 29.79 -4.14 13.07
N THR A 24 30.93 -3.62 12.63
CA THR A 24 31.51 -2.38 13.19
C THR A 24 31.45 -1.19 12.24
N ALA A 25 31.52 -1.44 10.93
CA ALA A 25 31.55 -0.42 9.90
C ALA A 25 30.34 -0.50 8.93
N SER A 26 29.51 -1.52 9.09
CA SER A 26 28.35 -1.80 8.23
C SER A 26 27.05 -1.89 9.02
N ASN A 27 25.93 -1.74 8.32
CA ASN A 27 24.56 -1.80 8.87
C ASN A 27 24.14 -3.23 9.30
N GLY A 28 25.08 -4.14 9.53
CA GLY A 28 24.81 -5.54 9.90
C GLY A 28 24.06 -6.37 8.85
N SER A 29 23.92 -5.86 7.61
CA SER A 29 23.19 -6.55 6.55
C SER A 29 24.06 -7.65 5.91
N PHE A 30 23.48 -8.81 5.62
CA PHE A 30 24.18 -9.93 4.97
C PHE A 30 24.31 -9.75 3.44
N THR A 31 24.83 -8.60 3.00
CA THR A 31 25.00 -8.28 1.57
C THR A 31 26.47 -8.12 1.19
N VAL A 32 26.80 -8.33 -0.09
CA VAL A 32 28.17 -8.15 -0.60
C VAL A 32 28.66 -6.71 -0.43
N ALA A 33 27.76 -5.73 -0.47
CA ALA A 33 28.09 -4.32 -0.22
C ALA A 33 28.45 -4.08 1.25
N ALA A 34 27.71 -4.69 2.18
CA ALA A 34 28.00 -4.64 3.60
C ALA A 34 29.33 -5.33 3.95
N LEU A 35 29.66 -6.45 3.30
CA LEU A 35 30.95 -7.11 3.44
C LEU A 35 32.10 -6.24 2.94
N ALA A 36 31.91 -5.58 1.79
CA ALA A 36 32.91 -4.65 1.25
C ALA A 36 33.19 -3.50 2.22
N ALA A 37 32.13 -2.90 2.77
CA ALA A 37 32.23 -1.84 3.77
C ALA A 37 32.92 -2.32 5.06
N GLU A 38 32.56 -3.50 5.58
CA GLU A 38 33.12 -4.07 6.81
C GLU A 38 34.59 -4.50 6.68
N ALA A 39 35.01 -4.95 5.49
CA ALA A 39 36.40 -5.31 5.20
C ALA A 39 37.25 -4.10 4.75
N GLY A 40 36.63 -2.94 4.53
CA GLY A 40 37.32 -1.75 3.99
C GLY A 40 37.83 -1.94 2.56
N VAL A 41 37.16 -2.79 1.76
CA VAL A 41 37.56 -3.09 0.38
C VAL A 41 36.53 -2.57 -0.61
N HIS A 42 36.96 -2.23 -1.82
CA HIS A 42 36.03 -1.78 -2.86
C HIS A 42 35.14 -2.93 -3.34
N ARG A 43 33.83 -2.66 -3.55
CA ARG A 43 32.86 -3.67 -4.00
C ARG A 43 33.34 -4.46 -5.23
N MET A 44 33.96 -3.79 -6.21
CA MET A 44 34.45 -4.47 -7.42
C MET A 44 35.61 -5.45 -7.18
N ALA A 45 36.36 -5.32 -6.08
CA ALA A 45 37.40 -6.29 -5.73
C ALA A 45 36.78 -7.66 -5.41
N LEU A 46 35.64 -7.69 -4.72
CA LEU A 46 34.90 -8.93 -4.43
C LEU A 46 34.32 -9.59 -5.69
N TYR A 47 33.94 -8.82 -6.71
CA TYR A 47 33.42 -9.40 -7.96
C TYR A 47 34.52 -9.87 -8.91
N LYS A 48 35.65 -9.13 -9.02
CA LYS A 48 36.69 -9.40 -10.02
C LYS A 48 37.86 -10.22 -9.49
N ARG A 49 38.27 -10.04 -8.23
CA ARG A 49 39.48 -10.64 -7.66
C ARG A 49 39.19 -11.70 -6.59
N HIS A 50 38.10 -11.54 -5.85
CA HIS A 50 37.73 -12.39 -4.72
C HIS A 50 36.31 -12.96 -4.87
N SER A 51 36.00 -13.43 -6.07
CA SER A 51 34.69 -14.05 -6.38
C SER A 51 34.48 -15.34 -5.59
N ASP A 52 35.55 -16.03 -5.23
CA ASP A 52 35.57 -17.18 -4.32
C ASP A 52 35.04 -16.80 -2.93
N LEU A 53 35.56 -15.73 -2.33
CA LEU A 53 35.14 -15.26 -1.01
C LEU A 53 33.71 -14.71 -1.03
N LYS A 54 33.30 -14.06 -2.12
CA LYS A 54 31.89 -13.68 -2.33
C LYS A 54 30.98 -14.91 -2.32
N ASN A 55 31.34 -15.95 -3.08
CA ASN A 55 30.52 -17.16 -3.17
C ASN A 55 30.51 -17.93 -1.83
N GLU A 56 31.63 -17.96 -1.11
CA GLU A 56 31.72 -18.52 0.24
C GLU A 56 30.81 -17.76 1.21
N PHE A 57 30.85 -16.42 1.18
CA PHE A 57 29.97 -15.58 1.99
C PHE A 57 28.51 -15.82 1.65
N GLU A 58 28.13 -15.84 0.37
CA GLU A 58 26.76 -16.12 -0.05
C GLU A 58 26.32 -17.53 0.35
N ALA A 59 27.21 -18.53 0.30
CA ALA A 59 26.93 -19.88 0.77
C ALA A 59 26.74 -19.93 2.29
N ARG A 60 27.62 -19.28 3.06
CA ARG A 60 27.53 -19.19 4.52
C ARG A 60 26.29 -18.42 4.95
N VAL A 61 26.01 -17.29 4.31
CA VAL A 61 24.75 -16.55 4.49
C VAL A 61 23.59 -17.47 4.18
N ARG A 62 23.58 -18.25 3.09
CA ARG A 62 22.49 -19.20 2.82
C ARG A 62 22.39 -20.35 3.83
N THR A 63 23.49 -20.82 4.40
CA THR A 63 23.46 -21.88 5.43
C THR A 63 22.97 -21.32 6.77
N GLU A 64 23.45 -20.15 7.16
CA GLU A 64 23.06 -19.45 8.38
C GLU A 64 21.63 -18.93 8.25
N THR A 65 21.28 -18.30 7.13
CA THR A 65 19.93 -17.78 6.77
C THR A 65 18.96 -18.90 6.39
N LYS A 66 19.41 -20.13 6.15
CA LYS A 66 18.49 -21.28 6.17
C LYS A 66 17.88 -21.44 7.57
N GLN A 67 18.56 -20.98 8.61
CA GLN A 67 17.92 -20.49 9.83
C GLN A 67 17.48 -19.04 9.58
N MET A 68 16.34 -18.88 8.92
CA MET A 68 15.76 -17.60 8.48
C MET A 68 16.00 -16.46 9.50
N PRO A 69 16.68 -15.36 9.12
CA PRO A 69 16.97 -14.27 10.03
C PRO A 69 15.64 -13.65 10.48
N GLU A 70 15.45 -13.62 11.79
CA GLU A 70 14.28 -13.08 12.46
C GLU A 70 13.76 -11.74 11.89
N PRO A 71 14.61 -10.76 11.52
CA PRO A 71 14.11 -9.50 10.94
C PRO A 71 13.47 -9.68 9.56
N GLU A 72 13.92 -10.62 8.73
CA GLU A 72 13.33 -10.87 7.41
C GLU A 72 12.05 -11.70 7.50
N ARG A 73 11.95 -12.63 8.48
CA ARG A 73 10.66 -13.26 8.86
C ARG A 73 9.65 -12.20 9.25
N ARG A 74 10.02 -11.34 10.21
CA ARG A 74 9.17 -10.27 10.75
C ARG A 74 8.77 -9.29 9.66
N LEU A 75 9.65 -9.01 8.69
CA LEU A 75 9.32 -8.16 7.56
C LEU A 75 8.32 -8.83 6.62
N ARG A 76 8.49 -10.12 6.29
CA ARG A 76 7.51 -10.87 5.49
C ARG A 76 6.16 -11.01 6.19
N GLU A 77 6.15 -11.26 7.50
CA GLU A 77 4.92 -11.28 8.30
C GLU A 77 4.20 -9.92 8.30
N LYS A 78 4.96 -8.82 8.43
CA LYS A 78 4.39 -7.48 8.31
C LYS A 78 3.86 -7.20 6.91
N VAL A 79 4.56 -7.61 5.86
CA VAL A 79 4.12 -7.45 4.47
C VAL A 79 2.81 -8.20 4.23
N THR A 80 2.73 -9.48 4.65
CA THR A 80 1.49 -10.25 4.46
C THR A 80 0.33 -9.72 5.32
N GLN A 81 0.61 -9.22 6.53
CA GLN A 81 -0.39 -8.58 7.38
C GLN A 81 -0.91 -7.26 6.78
N LEU A 82 0.00 -6.45 6.22
CA LEU A 82 -0.36 -5.20 5.53
C LEU A 82 -1.14 -5.49 4.25
N GLU A 83 -0.73 -6.47 3.44
CA GLU A 83 -1.47 -6.89 2.25
C GLU A 83 -2.89 -7.34 2.62
N LYS A 84 -3.05 -8.15 3.68
CA LYS A 84 -4.36 -8.58 4.18
C LYS A 84 -5.22 -7.42 4.69
N THR A 85 -4.59 -6.40 5.27
CA THR A 85 -5.29 -5.20 5.74
C THR A 85 -5.76 -4.36 4.55
N ILE A 86 -4.92 -4.21 3.52
CA ILE A 86 -5.26 -3.50 2.29
C ILE A 86 -6.41 -4.19 1.55
N THR A 87 -6.41 -5.52 1.45
CA THR A 87 -7.52 -6.25 0.81
C THR A 87 -8.82 -6.06 1.60
N ASN A 88 -8.78 -6.22 2.92
CA ASN A 88 -9.96 -6.01 3.78
C ASN A 88 -10.51 -4.58 3.70
N GLN A 89 -9.63 -3.57 3.72
CA GLN A 89 -10.02 -2.17 3.59
C GLN A 89 -10.61 -1.85 2.20
N ASN A 90 -10.06 -2.46 1.13
CA ASN A 90 -10.61 -2.29 -0.21
C ASN A 90 -11.99 -2.92 -0.35
N ASP A 91 -12.22 -4.09 0.25
CA ASP A 91 -13.53 -4.75 0.27
C ASP A 91 -14.56 -3.91 1.05
N GLU A 92 -14.15 -3.34 2.20
CA GLU A 92 -15.00 -2.45 2.99
C GLU A 92 -15.33 -1.16 2.24
N LEU A 93 -14.36 -0.53 1.58
CA LEU A 93 -14.59 0.63 0.72
C LEU A 93 -15.55 0.32 -0.43
N LYS A 94 -15.42 -0.86 -1.04
CA LYS A 94 -16.35 -1.29 -2.09
C LYS A 94 -17.76 -1.45 -1.54
N HIS A 95 -17.90 -2.11 -0.39
CA HIS A 95 -19.19 -2.30 0.26
C HIS A 95 -19.87 -0.97 0.63
N LEU A 96 -19.11 -0.03 1.22
CA LEU A 96 -19.61 1.29 1.57
C LEU A 96 -20.03 2.09 0.33
N ARG A 97 -19.25 2.03 -0.76
CA ARG A 97 -19.62 2.67 -2.04
C ARG A 97 -20.91 2.10 -2.62
N GLU A 98 -21.10 0.79 -2.56
CA GLU A 98 -22.34 0.14 -2.99
C GLU A 98 -23.53 0.58 -2.13
N LEU A 99 -23.35 0.65 -0.81
CA LEU A 99 -24.40 1.07 0.12
C LEU A 99 -24.80 2.53 -0.09
N VAL A 100 -23.83 3.44 -0.24
CA VAL A 100 -24.09 4.85 -0.57
C VAL A 100 -24.81 4.97 -1.90
N THR A 101 -24.42 4.20 -2.92
CA THR A 101 -25.09 4.20 -4.23
C THR A 101 -26.55 3.77 -4.10
N ARG A 102 -26.83 2.69 -3.36
CA ARG A 102 -28.19 2.20 -3.12
C ARG A 102 -29.04 3.22 -2.35
N LEU A 103 -28.49 3.83 -1.30
CA LEU A 103 -29.18 4.86 -0.52
C LEU A 103 -29.48 6.10 -1.37
N THR A 104 -28.51 6.54 -2.17
CA THR A 104 -28.69 7.69 -3.08
C THR A 104 -29.79 7.40 -4.11
N LEU A 105 -29.82 6.19 -4.66
CA LEU A 105 -30.87 5.77 -5.59
C LEU A 105 -32.24 5.70 -4.90
N ALA A 106 -32.32 5.13 -3.69
CA ALA A 106 -33.56 5.09 -2.92
C ALA A 106 -34.08 6.50 -2.59
N GLN A 107 -33.19 7.42 -2.19
CA GLN A 107 -33.53 8.81 -1.93
C GLN A 107 -34.02 9.52 -3.20
N ALA A 108 -33.39 9.30 -4.35
CA ALA A 108 -33.83 9.84 -5.63
C ALA A 108 -35.24 9.35 -6.00
N VAL A 109 -35.53 8.06 -5.83
CA VAL A 109 -36.87 7.48 -6.07
C VAL A 109 -37.92 8.08 -5.13
N LEU A 110 -37.60 8.22 -3.84
CA LEU A 110 -38.52 8.84 -2.87
C LEU A 110 -38.78 10.32 -3.18
N THR A 111 -37.76 11.06 -3.59
CA THR A 111 -37.88 12.46 -4.00
C THR A 111 -38.71 12.59 -5.28
N GLN A 112 -38.53 11.69 -6.25
CA GLN A 112 -39.33 11.66 -7.47
C GLN A 112 -40.78 11.29 -7.18
N ARG A 113 -41.03 10.33 -6.28
CA ARG A 113 -42.39 9.95 -5.86
C ARG A 113 -43.10 11.10 -5.15
N THR A 114 -42.44 11.73 -4.18
CA THR A 114 -42.99 12.89 -3.47
C THR A 114 -43.21 14.07 -4.41
N GLY A 115 -42.26 14.40 -5.28
CA GLY A 115 -42.42 15.43 -6.31
C GLY A 115 -43.53 15.13 -7.33
N SER A 116 -43.78 13.85 -7.64
CA SER A 116 -44.91 13.43 -8.49
C SER A 116 -46.26 13.49 -7.76
N THR A 117 -46.28 13.26 -6.43
CA THR A 117 -47.45 13.45 -5.58
C THR A 117 -47.73 14.93 -5.30
N THR A 118 -46.70 15.78 -5.33
CA THR A 118 -46.81 17.25 -5.21
C THR A 118 -46.78 17.96 -6.56
N ARG A 119 -47.01 17.26 -7.69
CA ARG A 119 -47.59 17.97 -8.84
C ARG A 119 -48.97 18.37 -8.35
N PRO A 120 -49.25 19.68 -8.14
CA PRO A 120 -50.62 20.08 -7.92
C PRO A 120 -51.37 19.50 -9.10
N THR A 121 -52.34 18.63 -8.83
CA THR A 121 -53.42 18.44 -9.76
C THR A 121 -53.80 19.85 -10.17
N ALA A 122 -53.50 20.20 -11.42
CA ALA A 122 -54.12 21.34 -12.06
C ALA A 122 -55.59 20.95 -12.05
N VAL A 123 -56.26 21.33 -10.96
CA VAL A 123 -57.71 21.36 -10.88
C VAL A 123 -58.09 22.23 -12.08
N PRO A 124 -58.90 21.75 -13.03
CA PRO A 124 -59.50 22.67 -13.98
C PRO A 124 -60.35 23.59 -13.12
N ASN A 125 -59.85 24.79 -12.86
CA ASN A 125 -60.54 25.80 -12.06
C ASN A 125 -61.72 26.29 -12.92
N PRO A 126 -62.99 25.94 -12.64
CA PRO A 126 -64.12 26.46 -13.38
C PRO A 126 -64.70 27.65 -12.63
N THR A 127 -63.85 28.56 -12.17
CA THR A 127 -64.25 29.75 -11.41
C THR A 127 -63.24 30.87 -11.63
N GLY A 128 -63.20 31.33 -12.87
CA GLY A 128 -62.62 32.62 -13.26
C GLY A 128 -63.65 33.58 -13.86
N ASP A 129 -64.95 33.24 -13.81
CA ASP A 129 -66.03 34.03 -14.40
C ASP A 129 -66.98 34.55 -13.31
N ASN A 130 -66.42 35.26 -12.34
CA ASN A 130 -67.19 36.09 -11.41
C ASN A 130 -67.48 37.45 -12.07
N VAL A 131 -68.22 37.45 -13.19
CA VAL A 131 -68.68 38.68 -13.84
C VAL A 131 -70.20 38.69 -13.83
N VAL A 132 -70.78 39.46 -12.89
CA VAL A 132 -72.22 39.70 -12.84
C VAL A 132 -72.55 40.80 -13.86
N PRO A 133 -73.38 40.55 -14.90
CA PRO A 133 -73.79 41.61 -15.81
C PRO A 133 -74.85 42.50 -15.16
N PHE A 134 -74.55 43.79 -15.03
CA PHE A 134 -75.52 44.81 -14.60
C PHE A 134 -76.62 44.95 -15.66
N ARG A 135 -77.88 44.69 -15.27
CA ARG A 135 -79.07 45.01 -16.07
C ARG A 135 -79.47 46.47 -15.84
N PRO A 136 -79.61 47.31 -16.88
CA PRO A 136 -80.14 48.66 -16.70
C PRO A 136 -81.66 48.61 -16.41
N PRO A 137 -82.19 49.51 -15.56
CA PRO A 137 -83.61 49.56 -15.22
C PRO A 137 -84.44 50.11 -16.37
N SER A 138 -85.62 49.52 -16.53
CA SER A 138 -86.67 49.87 -17.49
C SER A 138 -87.34 51.21 -17.18
N THR A 139 -87.47 52.06 -18.20
CA THR A 139 -88.45 53.16 -18.31
C THR A 139 -89.05 53.14 -19.70
#